data_AF-A0A496R9P3-F1
#
_entry.id   AF-A0A496R9P3-F1
#
_cell.length_a   1.000
_cell.length_b   1.000
_cell.length_c   1.000
_cell.angle_alpha   90.00
_cell.angle_beta   90.00
_cell.angle_gamma   90.00
#
_symmetry.space_group_name_H-M   'P 1'
#
loop_
_entity.id
_entity.type
_entity.pdbx_description
1 polymer ?
#
loop_
_entity_poly.entity_id
_entity_poly.type
_entity_poly.pdbx_seq_one_letter_code
_entity_poly.pdbx_strand_id
1 'polypeptide(L)' 'MKKSECKWFPVCPMKYFSERGMVDMKYINKYCRGGGWESCIRYQKEEAGIYHPDSMLPDGKIDENLS' A
#
# COMPACT_ATOMS: atom_id res chain seq x y z
N MET A 1 -20.15 -7.98 3.90
CA MET A 1 -19.14 -7.37 4.81
C MET A 1 -18.06 -6.75 3.94
N LYS A 2 -17.88 -5.42 3.94
CA LYS A 2 -16.75 -4.81 3.23
C LYS A 2 -15.47 -5.32 3.91
N LYS A 3 -14.56 -5.94 3.15
CA LYS A 3 -13.23 -6.32 3.68
C LYS A 3 -12.57 -5.06 4.22
N SER A 4 -12.34 -5.03 5.52
CA SER A 4 -11.67 -3.92 6.20
C SER A 4 -10.22 -3.83 5.75
N GLU A 5 -9.55 -4.97 5.60
CA GLU A 5 -8.14 -5.04 5.24
C GLU A 5 -7.90 -5.49 3.79
N CYS A 6 -6.91 -4.88 3.14
CA CYS A 6 -6.38 -5.27 1.83
C CYS A 6 -5.80 -6.68 1.90
N LYS A 7 -6.19 -7.56 0.97
CA LYS A 7 -5.71 -8.95 0.89
C LYS A 7 -4.19 -9.07 0.72
N TRP A 8 -3.56 -8.07 0.10
CA TRP A 8 -2.12 -8.02 -0.14
C TRP A 8 -1.32 -7.37 1.00
N PHE A 9 -1.98 -6.80 2.00
CA PHE A 9 -1.31 -6.10 3.10
C PHE A 9 -0.22 -6.92 3.81
N PRO A 10 -0.39 -8.23 4.07
CA PRO A 10 0.64 -9.03 4.75
C PRO A 10 1.98 -9.10 4.00
N VAL A 11 1.97 -8.95 2.67
CA VAL A 11 3.15 -9.03 1.79
C VAL A 11 3.52 -7.71 1.13
N CYS A 12 2.69 -6.68 1.30
CA CYS A 12 2.88 -5.38 0.66
C CYS A 12 4.04 -4.62 1.34
N PRO A 13 4.97 -4.00 0.58
CA PRO A 13 6.06 -3.20 1.12
C PRO A 13 5.61 -2.09 2.07
N MET A 14 4.38 -1.58 1.89
CA MET A 14 3.78 -0.58 2.77
C MET A 14 3.77 -1.01 4.24
N LYS A 15 3.53 -2.31 4.51
CA LYS A 15 3.59 -2.84 5.88
C LYS A 15 5.00 -2.66 6.45
N TYR A 16 6.01 -3.11 5.72
CA TYR A 16 7.42 -3.01 6.11
C TYR A 16 7.87 -1.56 6.32
N PHE A 17 7.54 -0.64 5.40
CA PHE A 17 7.90 0.77 5.54
C PHE A 17 7.18 1.44 6.72
N SER A 18 5.92 1.08 6.97
CA SER A 18 5.18 1.61 8.12
C SER A 18 5.72 1.11 9.46
N GLU A 19 6.12 -0.16 9.55
CA GLU A 19 6.73 -0.75 10.75
C GLU A 19 8.09 -0.12 11.06
N ARG A 20 8.78 0.39 10.04
CA ARG A 20 10.04 1.15 10.17
C ARG A 20 9.85 2.66 10.38
N GLY A 21 8.60 3.14 10.43
CA GLY A 21 8.31 4.57 10.56
C GLY A 21 8.66 5.41 9.33
N MET A 22 8.96 4.78 8.19
CA MET A 22 9.24 5.46 6.93
C MET A 22 7.96 5.96 6.25
N VAL A 23 6.83 5.28 6.52
CA VAL A 23 5.49 5.71 6.08
C VAL A 23 4.61 5.94 7.31
N ASP A 24 3.91 7.08 7.35
CA ASP A 24 2.95 7.40 8.42
C ASP A 24 1.83 6.34 8.45
N MET A 25 1.57 5.78 9.64
CA MET A 25 0.50 4.82 9.91
C MET A 25 -0.89 5.28 9.44
N LYS A 26 -1.12 6.59 9.29
CA LYS A 26 -2.34 7.13 8.67
C LYS A 26 -2.56 6.58 7.26
N TYR A 27 -1.51 6.37 6.48
CA TYR A 27 -1.63 5.76 5.15
C TYR A 27 -2.10 4.30 5.25
N ILE A 28 -1.55 3.53 6.19
CA ILE A 28 -1.97 2.14 6.42
C ILE A 28 -3.42 2.08 6.88
N ASN A 29 -3.80 2.94 7.82
CA ASN A 29 -5.17 2.99 8.32
C ASN A 29 -6.16 3.42 7.23
N LYS A 30 -5.79 4.35 6.34
CA LYS A 30 -6.66 4.80 5.25
C LYS A 30 -6.73 3.77 4.11
N TYR A 31 -5.58 3.37 3.56
CA TYR A 31 -5.49 2.60 2.33
C TYR A 31 -5.36 1.11 2.53
N CYS A 32 -4.93 0.61 3.70
CA CYS A 32 -4.74 -0.82 3.90
C CYS A 32 -5.80 -1.42 4.82
N ARG A 33 -6.18 -0.76 5.92
CA ARG A 33 -7.07 -1.29 6.97
C ARG A 33 -8.44 -0.62 7.10
N GLY A 34 -8.62 0.53 6.45
CA GLY A 34 -9.83 1.36 6.55
C GLY A 34 -10.78 1.21 5.37
N GLY A 35 -10.64 0.17 4.56
CA GLY A 35 -11.45 -0.04 3.37
C GLY A 35 -11.12 0.88 2.19
N GLY A 36 -10.11 1.74 2.27
CA GLY A 36 -9.59 2.54 1.16
C GLY A 36 -8.63 1.80 0.23
N TRP A 37 -8.57 0.47 0.30
CA TRP A 37 -7.63 -0.32 -0.49
C TRP A 37 -8.01 -0.41 -1.97
N GLU A 38 -9.30 -0.28 -2.31
CA GLU A 38 -9.76 -0.23 -3.71
C GLU A 38 -9.24 1.01 -4.45
N SER A 39 -8.95 2.10 -3.74
CA SER A 39 -8.35 3.32 -4.30
C SER A 39 -6.82 3.34 -4.24
N CYS A 40 -6.18 2.30 -3.71
CA CYS A 40 -4.73 2.16 -3.71
C CYS A 40 -4.23 1.79 -5.12
N ILE A 41 -3.38 2.62 -5.71
CA ILE A 41 -2.86 2.39 -7.06
C ILE A 41 -1.98 1.13 -7.12
N ARG A 42 -1.22 0.84 -6.06
CA ARG A 42 -0.49 -0.44 -5.97
C ARG A 42 -1.41 -1.65 -6.07
N TYR A 43 -2.53 -1.62 -5.33
CA TYR A 43 -3.52 -2.70 -5.38
C TYR A 43 -4.06 -2.90 -6.79
N GLN A 44 -4.43 -1.81 -7.47
CA GLN A 44 -4.92 -1.87 -8.85
C GLN A 44 -3.88 -2.44 -9.82
N LYS A 45 -2.60 -2.11 -9.63
CA LYS A 45 -1.50 -2.64 -10.44
C LYS A 45 -1.23 -4.13 -10.16
N GLU A 46 -1.25 -4.56 -8.90
CA GLU A 46 -1.17 -5.99 -8.53
C GLU A 46 -2.30 -6.79 -9.18
N GLU A 47 -3.56 -6.33 -9.08
CA GLU A 47 -4.69 -7.02 -9.71
C GLU A 47 -4.59 -7.07 -11.24
N ALA A 48 -3.97 -6.05 -11.85
CA ALA A 48 -3.75 -5.97 -13.29
C ALA A 48 -2.49 -6.72 -13.75
N GLY A 49 -1.68 -7.27 -12.85
CA GLY A 49 -0.39 -7.89 -13.18
C GLY A 49 0.64 -6.91 -13.74
N ILE A 50 0.53 -5.61 -13.41
CA ILE A 50 1.42 -4.55 -13.89
C ILE A 50 2.54 -4.34 -12.88
N TYR A 51 3.77 -4.44 -13.37
CA TYR A 51 4.96 -4.15 -12.57
C TYR A 51 4.91 -2.74 -11.95
N HIS A 52 5.32 -2.67 -10.69
CA HIS A 52 5.57 -1.43 -9.97
C HIS A 52 6.63 -1.64 -8.90
N PRO A 53 7.46 -0.62 -8.59
CA PRO A 53 8.51 -0.73 -7.60
C PRO A 53 7.96 -0.74 -6.17
N ASP A 54 8.72 -1.29 -5.24
CA ASP A 54 8.36 -1.31 -3.81
C ASP A 54 8.28 0.08 -3.20
N SER A 55 9.07 1.02 -3.70
CA SER A 55 9.06 2.45 -3.35
C SER A 55 7.78 3.21 -3.77
N MET A 56 6.87 2.59 -4.51
CA MET A 56 5.60 3.19 -4.88
C MET A 56 4.67 3.30 -3.67
N LEU A 57 4.13 4.48 -3.40
CA LEU A 57 3.14 4.75 -2.37
C LEU A 57 1.72 4.35 -2.82
N PRO A 58 0.73 4.32 -1.90
CA PRO A 58 -0.65 3.98 -2.24
C PRO A 58 -1.31 4.93 -3.24
N ASP A 59 -0.84 6.18 -3.33
CA ASP A 59 -1.29 7.19 -4.28
C ASP A 59 -0.57 7.13 -5.65
N GLY A 60 0.33 6.15 -5.84
CA GLY A 60 1.08 5.92 -7.07
C GLY A 60 2.36 6.74 -7.22
N LYS A 61 2.68 7.63 -6.28
CA LYS A 61 3.98 8.33 -6.28
C LYS A 61 5.09 7.35 -5.95
N ILE A 62 6.25 7.53 -6.57
CA ILE A 62 7.47 6.78 -6.24
C ILE A 62 8.26 7.65 -5.27
N ASP A 63 8.52 7.13 -4.08
CA ASP A 63 9.39 7.78 -3.10
C ASP A 63 10.75 7.09 -3.13
N GLU A 64 11.73 7.72 -3.78
CA GLU A 64 13.08 7.18 -3.94
C GLU A 64 13.84 7.03 -2.61
N ASN A 65 13.31 7.60 -1.50
CA ASN A 65 13.86 7.39 -0.16
C ASN A 65 13.40 6.07 0.48
N LEU A 66 12.43 5.38 -0.13
CA LEU A 66 12.01 4.04 0.28
C LEU A 66 12.82 2.99 -0.49
N SER A 67 13.85 2.43 0.14
CA SER A 67 14.74 1.39 -0.42
C SER A 67 14.87 0.18 0.50
#